data_AF-A0A2V6YWM5-F1
#
_entry.id   AF-A0A2V6YWM5-F1
#
_cell.length_a   1.000
_cell.length_b   1.000
_cell.length_c   1.000
_cell.angle_alpha   90.00
_cell.angle_beta   90.00
_cell.angle_gamma   90.00
#
_symmetry.space_group_name_H-M   'P 1'
#
loop_
_entity.id
_entity.type
_entity.pdbx_description
1 polymer ?
#
loop_
_entity_poly.entity_id
_entity_poly.type
_entity_poly.pdbx_seq_one_letter_code
_entity_poly.pdbx_strand_id
1 'polypeptide(L)'
;MRPSPRAPTAPFVTLEQFRPVLKVLWPAVALVVLTQWIGLYVAAALYTGFYMRWIGRHTWLAVLAVAILFPLATFFVFEKWFLVPMPKGPLEAWLGQ
;
A
#
# COMPACT_ATOMS: atom_id res chain seq x y z
N MET A 1 -39.07 -39.00 -15.58
CA MET A 1 -38.00 -38.13 -15.01
C MET A 1 -38.48 -36.69 -15.03
N ARG A 2 -38.73 -36.07 -13.86
CA ARG A 2 -39.03 -34.63 -13.78
C ARG A 2 -37.71 -33.85 -13.74
N PRO A 3 -37.49 -32.84 -14.60
CA PRO A 3 -36.29 -32.01 -14.50
C PRO A 3 -36.29 -31.29 -13.15
N SER A 4 -35.20 -31.41 -12.41
CA SER A 4 -34.96 -30.72 -11.15
C SER A 4 -34.82 -29.21 -11.39
N PRO A 5 -35.48 -28.33 -10.59
CA PRO A 5 -35.33 -26.89 -10.72
C PRO A 5 -33.86 -26.49 -10.56
N ARG A 6 -33.33 -25.67 -11.48
CA ARG A 6 -31.98 -25.10 -11.33
C ARG A 6 -32.00 -24.15 -10.13
N ALA A 7 -31.06 -24.33 -9.20
CA ALA A 7 -30.86 -23.42 -8.10
C ALA A 7 -30.61 -22.00 -8.65
N PRO A 8 -31.18 -20.94 -8.03
CA PRO A 8 -30.92 -19.57 -8.45
C PRO A 8 -29.42 -19.28 -8.43
N THR A 9 -28.88 -18.73 -9.52
CA THR A 9 -27.48 -18.33 -9.61
C THR A 9 -27.26 -17.14 -8.68
N ALA A 10 -26.73 -17.38 -7.47
CA ALA A 10 -26.37 -16.29 -6.57
C ALA A 10 -25.24 -15.46 -7.21
N PRO A 11 -25.31 -14.11 -7.15
CA PRO A 11 -24.24 -13.26 -7.67
C PRO A 11 -22.94 -13.50 -6.89
N PHE A 12 -21.81 -13.62 -7.60
CA PHE A 12 -20.49 -13.92 -7.02
C PHE A 12 -20.01 -12.85 -6.02
N VAL A 13 -20.33 -11.57 -6.28
CA VAL A 13 -20.03 -10.43 -5.40
C VAL A 13 -21.18 -9.45 -5.44
N THR A 14 -21.58 -8.95 -4.27
CA THR A 14 -22.50 -7.82 -4.17
C THR A 14 -21.75 -6.50 -4.18
N LEU A 15 -22.41 -5.42 -4.57
CA LEU A 15 -21.84 -4.06 -4.50
C LEU A 15 -21.35 -3.69 -3.09
N GLU A 16 -21.98 -4.23 -2.05
CA GLU A 16 -21.58 -4.02 -0.65
C GLU A 16 -20.24 -4.71 -0.34
N GLN A 17 -20.00 -5.90 -0.89
CA GLN A 17 -18.74 -6.64 -0.74
C GLN A 17 -17.60 -6.04 -1.59
N PHE A 18 -17.93 -5.33 -2.66
CA PHE A 18 -16.92 -4.68 -3.52
C PHE A 18 -16.28 -3.44 -2.89
N ARG A 19 -17.02 -2.70 -2.04
CA ARG A 19 -16.53 -1.47 -1.40
C ARG A 19 -15.27 -1.69 -0.53
N PRO A 20 -15.19 -2.70 0.35
CA PRO A 20 -13.98 -2.99 1.11
C PRO A 20 -12.75 -3.27 0.23
N VAL A 21 -12.94 -3.96 -0.89
CA VAL A 21 -11.86 -4.26 -1.84
C VAL A 21 -11.30 -2.96 -2.41
N LEU A 22 -12.17 -2.07 -2.91
CA LEU A 22 -11.76 -0.76 -3.41
C LEU A 22 -11.06 0.08 -2.34
N LYS A 23 -11.49 -0.03 -1.08
CA LYS A 23 -10.91 0.71 0.05
C LYS A 23 -9.43 0.38 0.29
N VAL A 24 -9.01 -0.86 0.01
CA VAL A 24 -7.61 -1.30 0.12
C VAL A 24 -6.86 -1.17 -1.21
N LEU A 25 -7.57 -1.31 -2.34
CA LEU A 25 -6.98 -1.20 -3.67
C LEU A 25 -6.54 0.23 -3.98
N TRP A 26 -7.38 1.24 -3.69
CA TRP A 26 -7.07 2.63 -4.05
C TRP A 26 -5.76 3.13 -3.42
N PRO A 27 -5.47 2.91 -2.12
CA PRO A 27 -4.21 3.35 -1.52
C PRO A 27 -3.02 2.60 -2.12
N ALA A 28 -3.19 1.31 -2.47
CA ALA A 28 -2.12 0.52 -3.10
C ALA A 28 -1.79 1.04 -4.51
N VAL A 29 -2.80 1.40 -5.30
CA VAL A 29 -2.58 2.06 -6.60
C VAL A 29 -1.89 3.39 -6.41
N ALA A 30 -2.30 4.19 -5.42
CA ALA A 30 -1.66 5.46 -5.10
C ALA A 30 -0.18 5.29 -4.73
N LEU A 31 0.20 4.26 -3.96
CA LEU A 31 1.60 3.94 -3.67
C LEU A 31 2.42 3.74 -4.94
N VAL A 32 1.94 2.95 -5.90
CA VAL A 32 2.66 2.68 -7.16
C VAL A 32 2.82 3.95 -7.96
N VAL A 33 1.75 4.75 -8.09
CA VAL A 33 1.78 6.01 -8.84
C VAL A 33 2.75 6.99 -8.17
N LEU A 34 2.65 7.20 -6.86
CA LEU A 34 3.53 8.09 -6.10
C LEU A 34 4.99 7.66 -6.21
N THR A 35 5.28 6.36 -6.18
CA THR A 35 6.65 5.83 -6.29
C THR A 35 7.36 6.34 -7.55
N GLN A 36 6.64 6.57 -8.66
CA GLN A 36 7.22 7.11 -9.89
C GLN A 36 7.73 8.56 -9.76
N TRP A 37 7.14 9.33 -8.83
CA TRP A 37 7.40 10.76 -8.67
C TRP A 37 8.27 11.10 -7.46
N ILE A 38 8.18 10.32 -6.39
CA ILE A 38 8.85 10.64 -5.11
C ILE A 38 9.69 9.50 -4.56
N GLY A 39 9.76 8.36 -5.25
CA GLY A 39 10.54 7.21 -4.83
C GLY A 39 9.78 6.28 -3.90
N LEU A 40 10.24 5.03 -3.83
CA LEU A 40 9.55 3.96 -3.12
C LEU A 40 9.49 4.22 -1.62
N TYR A 41 10.58 4.71 -1.00
CA TYR A 41 10.63 4.85 0.45
C TYR A 41 9.72 5.96 0.96
N VAL A 42 9.72 7.12 0.29
CA VAL A 42 8.83 8.23 0.63
C VAL A 42 7.38 7.85 0.36
N ALA A 43 7.10 7.22 -0.78
CA ALA A 43 5.75 6.75 -1.08
C ALA A 43 5.27 5.68 -0.07
N ALA A 44 6.15 4.77 0.37
CA ALA A 44 5.85 3.77 1.39
C ALA A 44 5.59 4.43 2.76
N ALA A 45 6.33 5.47 3.14
CA ALA A 45 6.08 6.24 4.36
C ALA A 45 4.68 6.87 4.34
N LEU A 46 4.34 7.56 3.25
CA LEU A 46 3.03 8.19 3.08
C LEU A 46 1.90 7.16 3.05
N TYR A 47 2.07 6.08 2.28
CA TYR A 47 1.10 4.99 2.22
C TYR A 47 0.86 4.37 3.60
N THR A 48 1.92 4.02 4.31
CA THR A 48 1.84 3.37 5.63
C THR A 48 1.16 4.31 6.63
N GLY A 49 1.61 5.57 6.69
CA GLY A 49 1.03 6.56 7.60
C GLY A 49 -0.44 6.83 7.31
N PHE A 50 -0.79 7.01 6.03
CA PHE A 50 -2.17 7.20 5.58
C PHE A 50 -3.04 6.00 5.92
N TYR A 51 -2.59 4.79 5.60
CA TYR A 51 -3.33 3.55 5.84
C TYR A 51 -3.56 3.33 7.34
N MET A 52 -2.52 3.47 8.16
CA MET A 52 -2.61 3.32 9.61
C MET A 52 -3.55 4.36 10.23
N ARG A 53 -3.51 5.61 9.74
CA ARG A 53 -4.34 6.69 10.30
C ARG A 53 -5.80 6.57 9.86
N TRP A 54 -6.05 6.34 8.58
CA TRP A 54 -7.38 6.38 7.99
C TRP A 54 -8.14 5.06 8.15
N ILE A 55 -7.48 3.93 7.89
CA ILE A 55 -8.10 2.60 7.92
C ILE A 55 -7.90 1.96 9.30
N GLY A 56 -6.67 1.96 9.82
CA GLY A 56 -6.35 1.36 11.11
C GLY A 56 -6.78 2.18 12.33
N ARG A 57 -7.01 3.50 12.16
CA ARG A 57 -7.34 4.46 13.23
C ARG A 57 -6.36 4.44 14.41
N HIS A 58 -5.08 4.17 14.15
CA HIS A 58 -4.03 4.14 15.18
C HIS A 58 -3.70 5.53 15.74
N THR A 59 -3.03 5.57 16.89
CA THR A 59 -2.54 6.81 17.52
C THR A 59 -1.48 7.47 16.65
N TRP A 60 -1.39 8.80 16.69
CA TRP A 60 -0.40 9.55 15.91
C TRP A 60 1.04 9.12 16.20
N LEU A 61 1.35 8.78 17.45
CA LEU A 61 2.67 8.29 17.83
C LEU A 61 2.99 6.96 17.13
N ALA A 62 2.06 6.00 17.12
CA ALA A 62 2.25 4.74 16.41
C ALA A 62 2.34 4.93 14.89
N VAL A 63 1.51 5.82 14.32
CA VAL A 63 1.53 6.17 12.90
C VAL A 63 2.89 6.74 12.51
N LEU A 64 3.39 7.75 13.22
CA LEU A 64 4.67 8.39 12.92
C LEU A 64 5.83 7.42 13.13
N ALA A 65 5.84 6.65 14.21
CA ALA A 65 6.90 5.68 14.48
C ALA A 65 7.02 4.67 13.34
N VAL A 66 5.93 4.03 12.94
CA VAL A 66 5.97 2.98 11.91
C VAL A 66 6.18 3.58 10.51
N ALA A 67 5.51 4.68 10.17
CA ALA A 67 5.65 5.32 8.87
C ALA A 67 7.08 5.83 8.59
N ILE A 68 7.88 6.07 9.64
CA ILE A 68 9.29 6.48 9.50
C ILE A 68 10.23 5.27 9.63
N LEU A 69 10.09 4.47 10.69
CA LEU A 69 11.03 3.38 10.97
C LEU A 69 10.99 2.28 9.92
N PHE A 70 9.80 1.95 9.40
CA PHE A 70 9.67 0.86 8.44
C PHE A 70 10.36 1.16 7.09
N PRO A 71 10.11 2.31 6.44
CA PRO A 71 10.83 2.66 5.22
C PRO A 71 12.34 2.83 5.44
N LEU A 72 12.76 3.42 6.57
CA LEU A 72 14.19 3.56 6.89
C LEU A 72 14.88 2.20 7.08
N ALA A 73 14.27 1.28 7.83
CA ALA A 73 14.79 -0.07 8.00
C ALA A 73 14.92 -0.79 6.65
N THR A 74 13.90 -0.65 5.80
CA THR A 74 13.91 -1.21 4.44
C THR A 74 15.05 -0.63 3.61
N PHE A 75 15.26 0.70 3.64
CA PHE A 75 16.38 1.36 2.97
C PHE A 75 17.73 0.79 3.42
N PHE A 76 17.95 0.65 4.74
CA PHE A 76 19.19 0.08 5.25
C PHE A 76 19.40 -1.37 4.78
N VAL A 77 18.38 -2.21 4.86
CA VAL A 77 18.48 -3.62 4.45
C VAL A 77 18.79 -3.73 2.96
N PHE A 78 18.02 -3.04 2.10
CA PHE A 78 18.17 -3.21 0.66
C PHE A 78 19.38 -2.47 0.09
N GLU A 79 19.63 -1.22 0.49
CA GLU A 79 20.71 -0.43 -0.11
C GLU A 79 22.04 -0.56 0.60
N LYS A 80 22.07 -0.74 1.93
CA LYS A 80 23.34 -0.85 2.67
C LYS A 80 23.81 -2.28 2.83
N TRP A 81 22.91 -3.25 2.99
CA TRP A 81 23.30 -4.65 3.14
C TRP A 81 23.22 -5.43 1.82
N PHE A 82 22.09 -5.36 1.11
CA PHE A 82 21.93 -6.13 -0.13
C PHE A 82 22.48 -5.43 -1.38
N LEU A 83 22.76 -4.12 -1.30
CA LEU A 83 23.21 -3.30 -2.43
C LEU A 83 22.25 -3.38 -3.64
N VAL A 84 20.96 -3.61 -3.39
CA VAL A 84 19.93 -3.67 -4.42
C VAL A 84 19.27 -2.30 -4.56
N PRO A 85 19.44 -1.60 -5.69
CA PRO A 85 18.81 -0.31 -5.90
C PRO A 85 17.30 -0.48 -6.10
N MET A 86 16.51 0.12 -5.22
CA MET A 86 15.05 0.21 -5.36
C MET A 86 14.66 1.43 -6.19
N PRO A 87 13.42 1.50 -6.71
CA PRO A 87 12.94 2.65 -7.47
C PRO A 87 13.07 3.94 -6.64
N LYS A 88 14.07 4.75 -6.99
CA LYS A 88 14.33 6.05 -6.37
C LYS A 88 13.61 7.14 -7.15
N GLY A 89 13.03 8.10 -6.43
CA GLY A 89 12.43 9.29 -7.00
C GLY A 89 13.42 10.44 -7.14
N PRO A 90 13.03 11.53 -7.82
CA PRO A 90 13.83 12.75 -7.97
C PRO A 90 14.29 13.37 -6.65
N LEU A 91 13.59 13.13 -5.54
CA LEU A 91 14.02 13.60 -4.21
C LEU A 91 15.32 12.93 -3.74
N GLU A 92 15.53 11.65 -4.02
CA GLU A 92 16.75 10.94 -3.63
C GLU A 92 17.93 11.34 -4.54
N ALA A 93 17.65 11.57 -5.83
CA ALA A 93 18.63 12.14 -6.75
C ALA A 93 19.14 13.52 -6.30
N TRP A 94 18.34 14.31 -5.58
CA TRP A 94 18.73 15.61 -5.01
C TRP A 94 19.54 15.48 -3.70
N LEU A 95 19.41 14.37 -2.98
CA LEU A 95 20.20 14.07 -1.78
C LEU A 95 21.59 13.49 -2.10
N GLY A 96 21.96 13.39 -3.38
CA GLY A 96 23.29 12.97 -3.83
C GLY A 96 23.51 11.46 -3.80
N GLN A 97 22.45 10.66 -3.92
CA GLN A 97 22.49 9.20 -4.04
C GLN A 97 21.59 8.66 -5.15
#